data_AF-A0A7W1P7L2-F1
#
_entry.id   AF-A0A7W1P7L2-F1
#
_cell.length_a   1.000
_cell.length_b   1.000
_cell.length_c   1.000
_cell.angle_alpha   90.00
_cell.angle_beta   90.00
_cell.angle_gamma   90.00
#
_symmetry.space_group_name_H-M   'P 1'
#
loop_
_entity.id
_entity.type
_entity.pdbx_description
1 polymer ?
#
loop_
_entity_poly.entity_id
_entity_poly.type
_entity_poly.pdbx_seq_one_letter_code
_entity_poly.pdbx_strand_id
1 'polypeptide(L)'
;MHVDADDFAELVVTTIRKSLDGPLVKDRFESLEARIVALEAVPVPLYRGTHQEGKGYPPNSLITRSGSLWISIMSTTSVPGTDPTWKLIVKRGDA
;
A
#
# COMPACT_ATOMS: atom_id res chain seq x y z
N MET A 1 12.81 -53.26 -13.32
CA MET A 1 12.42 -52.35 -12.23
C MET A 1 11.10 -51.74 -12.64
N HIS A 2 9.99 -52.31 -12.19
CA HIS A 2 8.65 -51.76 -12.42
C HIS A 2 8.45 -50.75 -11.30
N VAL A 3 8.40 -49.46 -11.62
CA VAL A 3 8.04 -48.42 -10.65
C VAL A 3 6.53 -48.35 -10.70
N ASP A 4 5.89 -48.62 -9.56
CA ASP A 4 4.44 -48.47 -9.43
C ASP A 4 4.07 -47.00 -9.61
N ALA A 5 2.91 -46.74 -10.21
CA ALA A 5 2.40 -45.39 -10.37
C ALA A 5 2.24 -44.69 -9.01
N ASP A 6 1.91 -45.44 -7.97
CA ASP A 6 1.76 -44.94 -6.60
C ASP A 6 3.11 -44.53 -5.98
N ASP A 7 4.18 -45.31 -6.18
CA ASP A 7 5.54 -44.97 -5.74
C ASP A 7 6.04 -43.68 -6.41
N PHE A 8 5.74 -43.52 -7.70
CA PHE A 8 6.10 -42.30 -8.43
C PHE A 8 5.31 -41.09 -7.93
N ALA A 9 4.01 -41.24 -7.66
CA ALA A 9 3.18 -40.17 -7.12
C ALA A 9 3.68 -39.72 -5.73
N GLU A 10 4.04 -40.66 -4.86
CA GLU A 10 4.58 -40.35 -3.53
C GLU A 10 5.93 -39.61 -3.63
N LEU A 11 6.81 -40.04 -4.55
CA LEU A 11 8.08 -39.38 -4.80
C LEU A 11 7.89 -37.93 -5.27
N VAL A 12 6.96 -37.71 -6.21
CA VAL A 12 6.65 -36.37 -6.73
C VAL A 12 6.13 -35.48 -5.61
N VAL A 13 5.13 -35.94 -4.84
CA VAL A 13 4.55 -35.19 -3.73
C VAL A 13 5.61 -34.85 -2.68
N THR A 14 6.46 -35.81 -2.32
CA THR A 14 7.51 -35.62 -1.33
C THR A 14 8.57 -34.63 -1.81
N THR A 15 8.93 -34.69 -3.09
CA THR A 15 9.92 -33.79 -3.69
C THR A 15 9.39 -32.36 -3.77
N ILE A 16 8.12 -32.18 -4.16
CA ILE A 16 7.46 -30.88 -4.18
C ILE A 16 7.41 -30.29 -2.77
N ARG A 17 6.98 -31.09 -1.77
CA ARG A 17 6.92 -30.63 -0.37
C ARG A 17 8.28 -30.18 0.15
N LYS A 18 9.34 -30.97 -0.06
CA LYS A 18 10.71 -30.58 0.31
C LYS A 18 11.19 -29.31 -0.40
N SER A 19 10.78 -29.11 -1.64
CA SER A 19 11.15 -27.91 -2.41
C SER A 19 10.43 -26.67 -1.89
N LEU A 20 9.16 -26.80 -1.48
CA LEU A 20 8.36 -25.71 -0.90
C LEU A 20 8.79 -25.36 0.52
N ASP A 21 9.12 -26.37 1.34
CA ASP A 21 9.61 -26.20 2.71
C ASP A 21 11.11 -25.87 2.77
N GLY A 22 11.77 -25.83 1.61
CA GLY A 22 13.19 -25.55 1.50
C GLY A 22 13.53 -24.13 1.96
N PRO A 23 14.75 -23.92 2.49
CA PRO A 23 15.17 -22.65 3.05
C PRO A 23 15.06 -21.50 2.06
N LEU A 24 15.36 -21.72 0.78
CA LEU A 24 15.25 -20.68 -0.26
C LEU A 24 13.84 -20.12 -0.42
N VAL A 25 12.82 -20.98 -0.37
CA VAL A 25 11.42 -20.58 -0.53
C VAL A 25 10.96 -19.87 0.73
N LYS A 26 11.26 -20.45 1.90
CA LYS A 26 10.94 -19.86 3.21
C LYS A 26 11.58 -18.48 3.41
N ASP A 27 12.88 -18.35 3.21
CA ASP A 27 13.62 -17.10 3.39
C ASP A 27 13.10 -16.00 2.45
N ARG A 28 12.72 -16.39 1.21
CA ARG A 28 12.11 -15.45 0.25
C ARG A 28 10.73 -15.00 0.72
N PHE A 29 9.89 -15.89 1.26
CA PHE A 29 8.60 -15.52 1.79
C PHE A 29 8.73 -14.58 2.98
N GLU A 30 9.58 -14.90 3.96
CA GLU A 30 9.84 -14.03 5.12
C GLU A 30 10.36 -12.64 4.68
N SER A 31 11.27 -12.61 3.70
CA SER A 31 11.75 -11.35 3.12
C SER A 31 10.64 -10.56 2.43
N LEU A 32 9.76 -11.21 1.68
CA LEU A 32 8.64 -10.55 1.01
C LEU A 32 7.60 -10.04 2.01
N GLU A 33 7.28 -10.80 3.04
CA GLU A 33 6.40 -10.39 4.13
C GLU A 33 6.95 -9.15 4.85
N ALA A 34 8.24 -9.16 5.21
CA ALA A 34 8.90 -8.01 5.81
C ALA A 34 8.83 -6.77 4.89
N ARG A 35 8.99 -6.94 3.58
CA ARG A 35 8.85 -5.87 2.59
C ARG A 35 7.42 -5.36 2.48
N ILE A 36 6.42 -6.23 2.52
CA ILE A 36 5.00 -5.83 2.50
C ILE A 36 4.68 -5.00 3.73
N VAL A 37 5.05 -5.48 4.93
CA VAL A 37 4.85 -4.74 6.19
C VAL A 37 5.52 -3.36 6.12
N ALA A 38 6.74 -3.28 5.60
CA ALA A 38 7.45 -2.02 5.46
C ALA A 38 6.75 -1.06 4.47
N LEU A 39 6.21 -1.58 3.36
CA LEU A 39 5.50 -0.76 2.35
C LEU A 39 4.14 -0.29 2.85
N GLU A 40 3.37 -1.15 3.52
CA GLU A 40 2.06 -0.82 4.07
C GLU A 40 2.14 0.17 5.24
N ALA A 41 3.26 0.21 5.96
CA ALA A 41 3.52 1.20 6.98
C ALA A 41 3.77 2.62 6.42
N VAL A 42 4.09 2.76 5.12
CA VAL A 42 4.33 4.07 4.49
C VAL A 42 2.98 4.75 4.22
N PRO A 43 2.70 5.92 4.82
CA PRO A 43 1.49 6.66 4.51
C PRO A 43 1.50 7.15 3.05
N VAL A 44 0.61 6.60 2.23
CA VAL A 44 0.49 6.99 0.81
C VAL A 44 -0.50 8.15 0.63
N PRO A 45 -0.16 9.18 -0.16
CA PRO A 45 -1.11 10.21 -0.53
C PRO A 45 -2.31 9.64 -1.29
N LEU A 46 -3.52 9.92 -0.82
CA LEU A 46 -4.76 9.46 -1.45
C LEU A 46 -5.64 10.63 -1.89
N TYR A 47 -6.02 10.66 -3.16
CA TYR A 47 -6.95 11.67 -3.68
C TYR A 47 -8.39 11.40 -3.22
N ARG A 48 -8.98 12.37 -2.52
CA ARG A 48 -10.31 12.30 -1.90
C ARG A 48 -11.32 13.27 -2.51
N GLY A 49 -11.03 13.77 -3.71
CA GLY A 49 -11.92 14.65 -4.48
C GLY A 49 -11.87 16.12 -4.04
N THR A 50 -12.94 16.86 -4.33
CA THR A 50 -13.08 18.27 -3.93
C THR A 50 -13.33 18.38 -2.42
N HIS A 51 -12.80 19.43 -1.81
CA HIS A 51 -13.08 19.78 -0.42
C HIS A 51 -14.59 19.84 -0.12
N GLN A 52 -15.00 19.29 1.02
CA GLN A 52 -16.36 19.39 1.56
C GLN A 52 -16.29 19.90 3.01
N GLU A 53 -17.06 20.94 3.32
CA GLU A 53 -17.08 21.54 4.65
C GLU A 53 -17.61 20.55 5.70
N GLY A 54 -16.96 20.50 6.86
CA GLY A 54 -17.29 19.55 7.93
C GLY A 54 -16.81 18.10 7.71
N LYS A 55 -16.29 17.75 6.53
CA LYS A 55 -15.74 16.41 6.26
C LYS A 55 -14.36 16.25 6.88
N GLY A 56 -14.14 15.12 7.54
CA GLY A 56 -12.83 14.75 8.09
C GLY A 56 -11.88 14.21 7.03
N TYR A 57 -10.64 14.67 7.07
CA TYR A 57 -9.54 14.24 6.20
C TYR A 57 -8.38 13.75 7.06
N PRO A 58 -8.01 12.44 7.02
CA PRO A 58 -6.81 11.94 7.69
C PRO A 58 -5.55 12.49 7.03
N PRO A 59 -4.36 12.38 7.65
CA PRO A 59 -3.08 12.78 7.04
C PRO A 59 -2.90 12.16 5.64
N ASN A 60 -2.18 12.86 4.77
CA ASN A 60 -1.91 12.47 3.39
C ASN A 60 -3.17 12.39 2.50
N SER A 61 -4.23 13.09 2.87
CA SER A 61 -5.39 13.26 1.99
C SER A 61 -5.12 14.36 0.98
N LEU A 62 -5.11 13.99 -0.30
CA LEU A 62 -5.06 14.93 -1.42
C LEU A 62 -6.48 15.39 -1.78
N ILE A 63 -6.69 16.69 -1.89
CA ILE A 63 -7.99 17.26 -2.27
C ILE A 63 -7.81 18.46 -3.19
N THR A 64 -8.84 18.78 -3.97
CA THR A 64 -8.91 20.03 -4.72
C THR A 64 -9.77 21.08 -4.01
N ARG A 65 -9.30 22.33 -4.03
CA ARG A 65 -10.07 23.50 -3.59
C ARG A 65 -9.63 24.74 -4.35
N SER A 66 -10.58 25.48 -4.91
CA SER A 66 -10.35 26.74 -5.62
C SER A 66 -9.30 26.64 -6.74
N GLY A 67 -9.31 25.53 -7.48
CA GLY A 67 -8.36 25.24 -8.57
C GLY A 67 -6.97 24.78 -8.12
N SER A 68 -6.72 24.66 -6.82
CA SER A 68 -5.44 24.21 -6.24
C SER A 68 -5.52 22.79 -5.70
N LEU A 69 -4.39 22.07 -5.69
CA LEU A 69 -4.22 20.77 -5.04
C LEU A 69 -3.57 20.93 -3.67
N TRP A 70 -4.18 20.34 -2.66
CA TRP A 70 -3.73 20.42 -1.26
C TRP A 70 -3.54 19.03 -0.67
N ILE A 71 -2.66 18.91 0.31
CA ILE A 71 -2.47 17.72 1.15
C ILE A 71 -2.70 18.05 2.61
N SER A 72 -3.44 17.21 3.33
CA SER A 72 -3.53 17.30 4.79
C SER A 72 -2.25 16.78 5.44
N ILE A 73 -1.64 17.58 6.31
CA ILE A 73 -0.45 17.20 7.08
C ILE A 73 -0.83 16.41 8.34
N MET A 74 -2.04 16.67 8.87
CA MET A 74 -2.61 15.98 10.00
C MET A 74 -4.13 15.79 9.80
N SER A 75 -4.77 15.02 10.68
CA SER A 75 -6.23 14.90 10.66
C SER A 75 -6.89 16.27 10.83
N THR A 76 -7.78 16.63 9.90
CA THR A 76 -8.43 17.95 9.91
C THR A 76 -9.84 17.92 9.31
N THR A 77 -10.68 18.83 9.77
CA THR A 77 -12.00 19.18 9.17
C THR A 77 -12.01 20.61 8.65
N SER A 78 -10.89 21.32 8.75
CA SER A 78 -10.79 22.73 8.42
C SER A 78 -10.67 22.96 6.92
N VAL A 79 -10.83 24.22 6.52
CA VAL A 79 -10.79 24.63 5.13
C VAL A 79 -9.34 24.80 4.65
N PRO A 80 -8.94 24.21 3.50
CA PRO A 80 -7.60 24.39 2.95
C PRO A 80 -7.21 25.85 2.77
N GLY A 81 -6.07 26.23 3.36
CA GLY A 81 -5.52 27.59 3.34
C GLY A 81 -5.96 28.48 4.51
N THR A 82 -6.78 28.01 5.45
CA THR A 82 -7.16 28.79 6.64
C THR A 82 -6.29 28.50 7.86
N ASP A 83 -5.59 27.36 7.87
CA ASP A 83 -4.69 26.96 8.95
C ASP A 83 -3.53 26.07 8.44
N PRO A 84 -2.58 25.70 9.32
CA PRO A 84 -1.43 24.87 8.94
C PRO A 84 -1.72 23.38 8.72
N THR A 85 -2.94 22.90 8.92
CA THR A 85 -3.27 21.48 8.74
C THR A 85 -3.25 21.06 7.26
N TRP A 86 -3.28 22.03 6.35
CA TRP A 86 -3.19 21.86 4.91
C TRP A 86 -1.89 22.43 4.36
N LYS A 87 -1.27 21.71 3.42
CA LYS A 87 -0.15 22.21 2.63
C LYS A 87 -0.54 22.25 1.16
N LEU A 88 -0.22 23.38 0.51
CA LEU A 88 -0.44 23.56 -0.93
C LEU A 88 0.61 22.74 -1.71
N ILE A 89 0.16 21.89 -2.64
CA ILE A 89 1.04 21.13 -3.54
C ILE A 89 1.13 21.84 -4.89
N VAL A 90 -0.03 22.18 -5.47
CA VAL A 90 -0.09 22.84 -6.78
C VAL A 90 -0.99 24.06 -6.66
N LYS A 91 -0.45 25.24 -7.02
CA LYS A 91 -1.21 26.47 -7.15
C LYS A 91 -2.18 26.36 -8.33
N ARG A 92 -3.36 27.00 -8.22
CA ARG A 92 -4.24 27.19 -9.39
C ARG A 92 -3.44 27.79 -10.55
N GLY A 93 -3.75 27.33 -11.76
CA GLY A 93 -3.23 27.97 -12.97
C GLY A 93 -3.80 29.38 -13.12
N ASP A 94 -3.01 30.25 -13.76
CA ASP A 94 -3.45 31.56 -14.24
C ASP A 94 -3.17 31.57 -15.75
N ALA A 95 -4.11 32.06 -16.55
CA ALA A 95 -4.06 32.01 -18.02
C ALA A 95 -3.73 33.39 -18.61
#